data_AF-A0AAW8HNI3-F1
#
_entry.id   AF-A0AAW8HNI3-F1
#
_cell.length_a   1.000
_cell.length_b   1.000
_cell.length_c   1.000
_cell.angle_alpha   90.00
_cell.angle_beta   90.00
_cell.angle_gamma   90.00
#
_symmetry.space_group_name_H-M   'P 1'
#
loop_
_entity.id
_entity.type
_entity.pdbx_description
1 polymer ?
#
loop_
_entity_poly.entity_id
_entity_poly.type
_entity_poly.pdbx_seq_one_letter_code
_entity_poly.pdbx_strand_id
1 'polypeptide(L)'
;MDKELVAVLPAFSRSIRPSLYQYLTQNKRVTSQDVLFMAGSPAAGKTELLDLLIEENRITNIVRIDADDFRWWFPYYNEANAAAYQKPASQMVELMYRYALRDKYQIVMDSTFASRDIAERNVQRALSAGYRVMINYVYFDPELAWRYAKLRARKVPLDILKQNFFKSRKTIEYMIEKYKDNITLNVYQRRPSPQNPHKFVVDYKPDVTLASWPDSHDCPYRDVSDLSHITL
;
A
#
# COMPACT_ATOMS: atom_id res chain seq x y z
N MET A 1 17.22 19.58 1.46
CA MET A 1 16.07 20.31 0.92
C MET A 1 16.15 21.71 1.47
N ASP A 2 16.18 22.72 0.60
CA ASP A 2 16.22 24.11 1.05
C ASP A 2 15.04 24.40 1.98
N LYS A 3 15.31 25.09 3.10
CA LYS A 3 14.28 25.47 4.08
C LYS A 3 13.11 26.22 3.43
N GLU A 4 13.40 26.94 2.35
CA GLU A 4 12.43 27.64 1.53
C GLU A 4 11.44 26.69 0.85
N LEU A 5 11.91 25.54 0.36
CA LEU A 5 11.06 24.55 -0.28
C LEU A 5 10.07 23.94 0.72
N VAL A 6 10.55 23.60 1.92
CA VAL A 6 9.70 23.07 3.01
C VAL A 6 8.56 24.04 3.32
N ALA A 7 8.85 25.34 3.30
CA ALA A 7 7.89 26.39 3.64
C ALA A 7 6.75 26.53 2.60
N VAL A 8 7.03 26.29 1.31
CA VAL A 8 6.04 26.45 0.24
C VAL A 8 5.19 25.21 -0.01
N LEU A 9 5.68 24.02 0.35
CA LEU A 9 4.97 22.75 0.12
C LEU A 9 3.52 22.74 0.64
N PRO A 10 3.18 23.26 1.85
CA PRO A 10 1.79 23.30 2.32
C PRO A 10 0.86 24.19 1.49
N ALA A 11 1.37 25.33 0.99
CA ALA A 11 0.58 26.23 0.13
C ALA A 11 0.35 25.60 -1.24
N PHE A 12 1.40 25.03 -1.83
CA PHE A 12 1.32 24.31 -3.10
C PHE A 12 0.41 23.08 -3.00
N SER A 13 0.52 22.33 -1.91
CA SER A 13 -0.35 21.20 -1.61
C SER A 13 -1.83 21.59 -1.50
N ARG A 14 -2.16 22.87 -1.27
CA ARG A 14 -3.54 23.35 -1.32
C ARG A 14 -3.99 23.64 -2.74
N SER A 15 -3.14 24.25 -3.57
CA SER A 15 -3.48 24.63 -4.94
C SER A 15 -3.69 23.44 -5.87
N ILE A 16 -2.95 22.34 -5.69
CA ILE A 16 -3.08 21.15 -6.57
C ILE A 16 -4.24 20.22 -6.24
N ARG A 17 -4.90 20.37 -5.09
CA ARG A 17 -5.95 19.44 -4.63
C ARG A 17 -7.08 19.24 -5.64
N PRO A 18 -7.67 20.30 -6.23
CA PRO A 18 -8.76 20.13 -7.17
C PRO A 18 -8.31 19.37 -8.42
N SER A 19 -7.13 19.71 -8.96
CA SER A 19 -6.57 19.10 -10.16
C SER A 19 -6.22 17.62 -9.95
N LEU A 20 -5.61 17.29 -8.80
CA LEU A 20 -5.33 15.90 -8.46
C LEU A 20 -6.62 15.12 -8.29
N TYR A 21 -7.61 15.67 -7.55
CA TYR A 21 -8.87 14.96 -7.35
C TYR A 21 -9.59 14.70 -8.68
N GLN A 22 -9.65 15.70 -9.56
CA GLN A 22 -10.19 15.54 -10.91
C GLN A 22 -9.43 14.49 -11.71
N TYR A 23 -8.09 14.46 -11.66
CA TYR A 23 -7.29 13.43 -12.32
C TYR A 23 -7.63 12.02 -11.84
N LEU A 24 -7.88 11.85 -10.53
CA LEU A 24 -8.22 10.55 -9.95
C LEU A 24 -9.63 10.07 -10.31
N THR A 25 -10.58 11.00 -10.45
CA THR A 25 -12.00 10.67 -10.67
C THR A 25 -12.45 10.85 -12.11
N GLN A 26 -11.61 11.38 -13.00
CA GLN A 26 -11.98 11.56 -14.40
C GLN A 26 -12.40 10.23 -15.03
N ASN A 27 -13.55 10.27 -15.69
CA ASN A 27 -14.19 9.11 -16.31
C ASN A 27 -14.56 7.97 -15.34
N LYS A 28 -14.60 8.23 -14.03
CA LYS A 28 -15.07 7.28 -13.01
C LYS A 28 -16.55 7.51 -12.70
N ARG A 29 -17.26 6.43 -12.43
CA ARG A 29 -18.68 6.40 -12.07
C ARG A 29 -18.84 5.69 -10.73
N VAL A 30 -19.87 6.07 -9.97
CA VAL A 30 -20.25 5.37 -8.75
C VAL A 30 -20.96 4.08 -9.14
N THR A 31 -20.32 2.93 -8.89
CA THR A 31 -20.86 1.60 -9.23
C THR A 31 -21.01 0.71 -8.02
N SER A 32 -19.96 0.61 -7.21
CA SER A 32 -19.94 -0.13 -5.95
C SER A 32 -19.14 0.64 -4.90
N GLN A 33 -19.43 0.38 -3.64
CA GLN A 33 -18.73 0.95 -2.49
C GLN A 33 -17.76 -0.10 -1.94
N ASP A 34 -16.67 -0.33 -2.66
CA ASP A 34 -15.57 -1.20 -2.24
C ASP A 34 -14.30 -0.38 -1.98
N VAL A 35 -13.62 -0.67 -0.87
CA VAL A 35 -12.25 -0.18 -0.62
C VAL A 35 -11.32 -1.36 -0.53
N LEU A 36 -10.32 -1.38 -1.40
CA LEU A 36 -9.20 -2.30 -1.36
C LEU A 36 -7.97 -1.61 -0.76
N PHE A 37 -7.41 -2.19 0.29
CA PHE A 37 -6.12 -1.80 0.86
C PHE A 37 -5.05 -2.79 0.42
N MET A 38 -4.02 -2.31 -0.29
CA MET A 38 -2.80 -3.11 -0.44
C MET A 38 -1.99 -3.06 0.86
N ALA A 39 -1.38 -4.18 1.21
CA ALA A 39 -0.54 -4.34 2.39
C ALA A 39 0.70 -5.16 2.06
N GLY A 40 1.80 -4.92 2.78
CA GLY A 40 3.07 -5.62 2.56
C GLY A 40 4.29 -4.70 2.61
N SER A 41 5.45 -5.31 2.85
CA SER A 41 6.72 -4.60 2.99
C SER A 41 7.07 -3.77 1.73
N PRO A 42 7.92 -2.74 1.88
CA PRO A 42 8.53 -2.10 0.72
C PRO A 42 9.17 -3.13 -0.22
N ALA A 43 9.02 -2.94 -1.54
CA ALA A 43 9.49 -3.86 -2.58
C ALA A 43 8.88 -5.28 -2.56
N ALA A 44 7.78 -5.52 -1.82
CA ALA A 44 7.06 -6.79 -1.87
C ALA A 44 6.43 -7.12 -3.24
N GLY A 45 6.19 -6.11 -4.09
CA GLY A 45 5.52 -6.30 -5.38
C GLY A 45 4.05 -5.90 -5.41
N LYS A 46 3.60 -5.05 -4.47
CA LYS A 46 2.20 -4.63 -4.33
C LYS A 46 1.68 -3.93 -5.58
N THR A 47 2.43 -2.93 -6.04
CA THR A 47 2.09 -2.13 -7.21
C THR A 47 2.05 -3.00 -8.45
N GLU A 48 3.07 -3.83 -8.65
CA GLU A 48 3.16 -4.76 -9.78
C GLU A 48 1.99 -5.76 -9.80
N LEU A 49 1.60 -6.29 -8.63
CA LEU A 49 0.43 -7.15 -8.51
C LEU A 49 -0.87 -6.39 -8.78
N LEU A 50 -1.02 -5.18 -8.24
CA LEU A 50 -2.21 -4.37 -8.44
C LEU A 50 -2.41 -4.02 -9.92
N ASP A 51 -1.34 -3.64 -10.62
CA ASP A 51 -1.36 -3.36 -12.05
C ASP A 51 -1.81 -4.58 -12.85
N LEU A 52 -1.23 -5.75 -12.55
CA LEU A 52 -1.61 -7.01 -13.18
C LEU A 52 -3.09 -7.36 -12.94
N LEU A 53 -3.58 -7.23 -11.71
CA LEU A 53 -5.00 -7.49 -11.39
C LEU A 53 -5.93 -6.51 -12.11
N ILE A 54 -5.55 -5.24 -12.22
CA ILE A 54 -6.31 -4.23 -12.96
C ILE A 54 -6.37 -4.56 -14.45
N GLU A 55 -5.25 -4.94 -15.05
CA GLU A 55 -5.13 -5.27 -16.47
C GLU A 55 -5.92 -6.54 -16.82
N GLU A 56 -5.70 -7.64 -16.09
CA GLU A 56 -6.35 -8.93 -16.33
C GLU A 56 -7.87 -8.86 -16.21
N ASN A 57 -8.36 -8.08 -15.25
CA ASN A 57 -9.80 -7.89 -15.01
C ASN A 57 -10.39 -6.68 -15.75
N ARG A 58 -9.59 -5.99 -16.57
CA ARG A 58 -9.99 -4.79 -17.33
C ARG A 58 -10.68 -3.73 -16.45
N ILE A 59 -10.16 -3.53 -15.24
CA ILE A 59 -10.71 -2.61 -14.26
C ILE A 59 -10.37 -1.18 -14.68
N THR A 60 -11.37 -0.43 -15.13
CA THR A 60 -11.18 0.98 -15.55
C THR A 60 -11.85 1.97 -14.59
N ASN A 61 -12.74 1.47 -13.72
CA ASN A 61 -13.60 2.26 -12.85
C ASN A 61 -13.21 2.19 -11.36
N ILE A 62 -11.94 2.46 -11.05
CA ILE A 62 -11.45 2.50 -9.68
C ILE A 62 -10.62 3.76 -9.43
N VAL A 63 -10.79 4.38 -8.26
CA VAL A 63 -9.96 5.48 -7.80
C VAL A 63 -8.74 4.90 -7.09
N ARG A 64 -7.56 4.98 -7.73
CA ARG A 64 -6.29 4.54 -7.15
C ARG A 64 -5.63 5.67 -6.37
N ILE A 65 -5.26 5.41 -5.13
CA ILE A 65 -4.64 6.38 -4.22
C ILE A 65 -3.30 5.83 -3.77
N ASP A 66 -2.22 6.50 -4.14
CA ASP A 66 -0.85 6.10 -3.82
C ASP A 66 0.00 7.34 -3.49
N ALA A 67 0.71 7.28 -2.36
CA ALA A 67 1.64 8.32 -1.97
C ALA A 67 2.81 8.44 -2.97
N ASP A 68 3.24 7.32 -3.57
CA ASP A 68 4.33 7.31 -4.54
C ASP A 68 3.95 8.09 -5.81
N ASP A 69 2.73 7.91 -6.31
CA ASP A 69 2.18 8.70 -7.43
C ASP A 69 2.00 10.17 -7.06
N PHE A 70 1.50 10.46 -5.86
CA PHE A 70 1.19 11.84 -5.46
C PHE A 70 2.44 12.70 -5.27
N ARG A 71 3.62 12.12 -5.03
CA ARG A 71 4.86 12.91 -4.95
C ARG A 71 5.19 13.63 -6.25
N TRP A 72 4.89 13.01 -7.40
CA TRP A 72 5.11 13.61 -8.73
C TRP A 72 4.26 14.84 -9.01
N TRP A 73 3.23 15.10 -8.20
CA TRP A 73 2.43 16.31 -8.29
C TRP A 73 3.07 17.51 -7.61
N PHE A 74 4.14 17.33 -6.83
CA PHE A 74 4.84 18.42 -6.17
C PHE A 74 6.03 18.90 -7.00
N PRO A 75 6.31 20.22 -6.98
CA PRO A 75 7.40 20.79 -7.75
C PRO A 75 8.74 20.30 -7.16
N TYR A 76 9.73 20.14 -8.04
CA TYR A 76 11.09 19.72 -7.71
C TYR A 76 11.21 18.34 -7.08
N TYR A 77 10.14 17.54 -7.07
CA TYR A 77 10.23 16.15 -6.64
C TYR A 77 11.12 15.35 -7.59
N ASN A 78 11.96 14.50 -7.01
CA ASN A 78 12.62 13.40 -7.68
C ASN A 78 12.82 12.25 -6.68
N GLU A 79 13.17 11.07 -7.16
CA GLU A 79 13.28 9.91 -6.29
C GLU A 79 14.39 10.02 -5.23
N ALA A 80 15.43 10.82 -5.49
CA ALA A 80 16.53 11.05 -4.54
C ALA A 80 16.09 11.90 -3.34
N ASN A 81 15.05 12.73 -3.48
CA ASN A 81 14.53 13.58 -2.40
C ASN A 81 13.22 13.09 -1.78
N ALA A 82 12.79 11.85 -2.09
CA ALA A 82 11.48 11.32 -1.72
C ALA A 82 11.14 11.37 -0.23
N ALA A 83 12.13 11.23 0.66
CA ALA A 83 11.92 11.35 2.10
C ALA A 83 11.31 12.71 2.49
N ALA A 84 11.69 13.78 1.80
CA ALA A 84 11.25 15.14 2.10
C ALA A 84 9.78 15.40 1.69
N TYR A 85 9.29 14.61 0.72
CA TYR A 85 7.92 14.69 0.21
C TYR A 85 6.98 13.63 0.84
N GLN A 86 7.50 12.76 1.72
CA GLN A 86 6.71 11.73 2.38
C GLN A 86 5.51 12.30 3.15
N LYS A 87 5.75 13.33 3.98
CA LYS A 87 4.70 13.96 4.79
C LYS A 87 3.62 14.63 3.94
N PRO A 88 3.93 15.54 3.00
CA PRO A 88 2.89 16.17 2.19
C PRO A 88 2.15 15.18 1.28
N ALA A 89 2.82 14.16 0.73
CA ALA A 89 2.14 13.11 -0.03
C ALA A 89 1.18 12.29 0.85
N SER A 90 1.58 11.95 2.08
CA SER A 90 0.71 11.21 3.02
C SER A 90 -0.54 12.03 3.40
N GLN A 91 -0.40 13.35 3.58
CA GLN A 91 -1.53 14.25 3.83
C GLN A 91 -2.48 14.31 2.62
N MET A 92 -1.92 14.28 1.41
CA MET A 92 -2.71 14.23 0.17
C MET A 92 -3.48 12.91 0.04
N VAL A 93 -2.85 11.77 0.37
CA VAL A 93 -3.51 10.46 0.44
C VAL A 93 -4.72 10.49 1.38
N GLU A 94 -4.55 10.98 2.62
CA GLU A 94 -5.68 11.07 3.56
C GLU A 94 -6.82 11.93 3.01
N LEU A 95 -6.49 13.06 2.38
CA LEU A 95 -7.50 13.97 1.84
C LEU A 95 -8.24 13.37 0.64
N MET A 96 -7.51 12.83 -0.34
CA MET A 96 -8.10 12.22 -1.53
C MET A 96 -8.95 11.02 -1.16
N TYR A 97 -8.52 10.23 -0.17
CA TYR A 97 -9.28 9.11 0.35
C TYR A 97 -10.63 9.55 0.94
N ARG A 98 -10.62 10.61 1.76
CA ARG A 98 -11.86 11.17 2.31
C ARG A 98 -12.81 11.71 1.24
N TYR A 99 -12.29 12.37 0.20
CA TYR A 99 -13.11 12.85 -0.90
C TYR A 99 -13.70 11.70 -1.71
N ALA A 100 -12.90 10.68 -2.02
CA ALA A 100 -13.37 9.51 -2.75
C ALA A 100 -14.44 8.73 -1.97
N LEU A 101 -14.29 8.59 -0.64
CA LEU A 101 -15.30 8.00 0.25
C LEU A 101 -16.61 8.80 0.25
N ARG A 102 -16.51 10.13 0.41
CA ARG A 102 -17.67 11.03 0.41
C ARG A 102 -18.47 10.88 -0.90
N ASP A 103 -17.75 10.82 -2.01
CA ASP A 103 -18.32 10.77 -3.36
C ASP A 103 -18.62 9.34 -3.83
N LYS A 104 -18.52 8.36 -2.91
CA LYS A 104 -18.93 6.95 -3.08
C LYS A 104 -18.21 6.18 -4.19
N TYR A 105 -17.02 6.61 -4.58
CA TYR A 105 -16.23 5.88 -5.57
C TYR A 105 -15.72 4.54 -5.03
N GLN A 106 -15.53 3.56 -5.91
CA GLN A 106 -14.71 2.39 -5.64
C GLN A 106 -13.24 2.82 -5.52
N ILE A 107 -12.53 2.32 -4.51
CA ILE A 107 -11.19 2.82 -4.15
C ILE A 107 -10.19 1.66 -4.03
N VAL A 108 -8.97 1.87 -4.50
CA VAL A 108 -7.79 1.11 -4.07
C VAL A 108 -6.75 2.04 -3.47
N MET A 109 -6.19 1.65 -2.33
CA MET A 109 -5.10 2.38 -1.67
C MET A 109 -3.84 1.53 -1.64
N ASP A 110 -2.81 1.94 -2.39
CA ASP A 110 -1.50 1.29 -2.36
C ASP A 110 -0.70 1.80 -1.15
N SER A 111 -0.49 0.93 -0.17
CA SER A 111 0.16 1.28 1.08
C SER A 111 0.95 0.11 1.64
N THR A 112 1.83 0.36 2.61
CA THR A 112 2.48 -0.74 3.34
C THR A 112 1.59 -1.33 4.43
N PHE A 113 0.51 -0.63 4.81
CA PHE A 113 -0.38 -1.01 5.93
C PHE A 113 0.36 -1.24 7.27
N ALA A 114 1.52 -0.59 7.46
CA ALA A 114 2.40 -0.82 8.60
C ALA A 114 2.09 0.05 9.84
N SER A 115 1.35 1.15 9.68
CA SER A 115 0.92 1.98 10.82
C SER A 115 -0.46 1.54 11.27
N ARG A 116 -0.53 0.85 12.41
CA ARG A 116 -1.80 0.36 12.97
C ARG A 116 -2.85 1.45 13.09
N ASP A 117 -2.50 2.58 13.72
CA ASP A 117 -3.48 3.64 14.00
C ASP A 117 -4.00 4.31 12.73
N ILE A 118 -3.18 4.45 11.69
CA ILE A 118 -3.60 5.00 10.39
C ILE A 118 -4.46 3.98 9.65
N ALA A 119 -4.02 2.73 9.60
CA ALA A 119 -4.74 1.64 8.95
C ALA A 119 -6.12 1.45 9.57
N GLU A 120 -6.19 1.41 10.90
CA GLU A 120 -7.42 1.24 11.66
C GLU A 120 -8.40 2.38 11.37
N ARG A 121 -7.92 3.63 11.46
CA ARG A 121 -8.73 4.81 11.19
C ARG A 121 -9.31 4.78 9.78
N ASN A 122 -8.54 4.36 8.78
CA ASN A 122 -9.01 4.30 7.41
C ASN A 122 -10.02 3.17 7.20
N VAL A 123 -9.77 1.98 7.75
CA VAL A 123 -10.74 0.86 7.76
C VAL A 123 -12.06 1.29 8.42
N GLN A 124 -12.00 1.89 9.61
CA GLN A 124 -13.19 2.39 10.31
C GLN A 124 -13.96 3.41 9.49
N ARG A 125 -13.27 4.35 8.83
CA ARG A 125 -13.90 5.35 7.95
C ARG A 125 -14.65 4.70 6.79
N ALA A 126 -14.05 3.71 6.13
CA ALA A 126 -14.72 2.96 5.06
C ALA A 126 -15.96 2.21 5.58
N LEU A 127 -15.81 1.41 6.64
CA LEU A 127 -16.91 0.64 7.21
C LEU A 127 -18.08 1.56 7.65
N SER A 128 -17.76 2.67 8.32
CA SER A 128 -18.76 3.66 8.75
C SER A 128 -19.47 4.35 7.57
N ALA A 129 -18.82 4.43 6.40
CA ALA A 129 -19.39 4.95 5.17
C ALA A 129 -20.17 3.89 4.36
N GLY A 130 -20.34 2.67 4.90
CA GLY A 130 -21.07 1.57 4.26
C GLY A 130 -20.29 0.84 3.17
N TYR A 131 -18.96 0.96 3.16
CA TYR A 131 -18.13 0.26 2.20
C TYR A 131 -17.83 -1.18 2.62
N ARG A 132 -17.76 -2.08 1.63
CA ARG A 132 -17.07 -3.37 1.82
C ARG A 132 -15.57 -3.12 1.81
N VAL A 133 -14.87 -3.72 2.77
CA VAL A 133 -13.43 -3.49 2.96
C VAL A 133 -12.67 -4.78 2.70
N MET A 134 -11.69 -4.70 1.81
CA MET A 134 -10.77 -5.77 1.48
C MET A 134 -9.33 -5.34 1.76
N ILE A 135 -8.54 -6.25 2.31
CA ILE A 135 -7.10 -6.10 2.49
C ILE A 135 -6.43 -7.17 1.62
N ASN A 136 -5.63 -6.75 0.64
CA ASN A 136 -4.78 -7.66 -0.12
C ASN A 136 -3.35 -7.55 0.40
N TYR A 137 -2.94 -8.56 1.17
CA TYR A 137 -1.59 -8.67 1.69
C TYR A 137 -0.68 -9.38 0.68
N VAL A 138 0.37 -8.68 0.25
CA VAL A 138 1.43 -9.25 -0.58
C VAL A 138 2.58 -9.65 0.32
N TYR A 139 2.74 -10.96 0.51
CA TYR A 139 3.90 -11.53 1.16
C TYR A 139 5.01 -11.72 0.14
N PHE A 140 6.20 -11.25 0.49
CA PHE A 140 7.42 -11.55 -0.23
C PHE A 140 8.57 -11.65 0.76
N ASP A 141 9.46 -12.60 0.51
CA ASP A 141 10.64 -12.81 1.34
C ASP A 141 11.43 -11.50 1.51
N PRO A 142 11.73 -11.06 2.75
CA PRO A 142 12.36 -9.77 3.02
C PRO A 142 13.80 -9.67 2.50
N GLU A 143 14.53 -10.79 2.37
CA GLU A 143 15.87 -10.78 1.77
C GLU A 143 15.76 -10.51 0.27
N LEU A 144 14.85 -11.20 -0.40
CA LEU A 144 14.58 -10.95 -1.82
C LEU A 144 14.05 -9.53 -2.03
N ALA A 145 13.07 -9.08 -1.23
CA ALA A 145 12.55 -7.72 -1.27
C ALA A 145 13.67 -6.67 -1.14
N TRP A 146 14.65 -6.92 -0.26
CA TRP A 146 15.82 -6.05 -0.12
C TRP A 146 16.68 -6.00 -1.38
N ARG A 147 16.96 -7.15 -2.01
CA ARG A 147 17.70 -7.20 -3.29
C ARG A 147 17.02 -6.34 -4.37
N TYR A 148 15.68 -6.39 -4.47
CA TYR A 148 14.93 -5.54 -5.40
C TYR A 148 14.89 -4.08 -4.98
N ALA A 149 14.75 -3.78 -3.69
CA ALA A 149 14.78 -2.42 -3.18
C ALA A 149 16.10 -1.69 -3.53
N LYS A 150 17.23 -2.42 -3.56
CA LYS A 150 18.52 -1.88 -3.96
C LYS A 150 18.58 -1.44 -5.43
N LEU A 151 17.84 -2.12 -6.31
CA LEU A 151 17.76 -1.80 -7.75
C LEU A 151 16.84 -0.60 -8.03
N ARG A 152 15.93 -0.26 -7.11
CA ARG A 152 15.05 0.90 -7.26
C ARG A 152 15.85 2.21 -7.15
N ALA A 153 15.44 3.21 -7.93
CA ALA A 153 16.01 4.55 -7.85
C ALA A 153 15.65 5.23 -6.51
N ARG A 154 14.38 5.15 -6.09
CA ARG A 154 13.98 5.50 -4.71
C ARG A 154 14.58 4.52 -3.71
N LYS A 155 15.45 5.03 -2.83
CA LYS A 155 16.05 4.23 -1.74
C LYS A 155 15.12 4.15 -0.53
N VAL A 156 14.94 2.94 -0.02
CA VAL A 156 14.28 2.66 1.26
C VAL A 156 15.35 2.15 2.21
N PRO A 157 15.51 2.72 3.43
CA PRO A 157 16.47 2.18 4.39
C PRO A 157 16.13 0.74 4.76
N LEU A 158 17.15 -0.12 4.88
CA LEU A 158 16.97 -1.54 5.22
C LEU A 158 16.19 -1.75 6.51
N ASP A 159 16.49 -0.96 7.55
CA ASP A 159 15.78 -1.05 8.84
C ASP A 159 14.29 -0.71 8.69
N ILE A 160 13.95 0.24 7.82
CA ILE A 160 12.54 0.56 7.53
C ILE A 160 11.86 -0.60 6.80
N LEU A 161 12.56 -1.28 5.88
CA LEU A 161 12.03 -2.47 5.22
C LEU A 161 11.77 -3.58 6.24
N LYS A 162 12.77 -3.94 7.06
CA LYS A 162 12.65 -4.97 8.11
C LYS A 162 11.53 -4.66 9.09
N GLN A 163 11.47 -3.42 9.59
CA GLN A 163 10.42 -3.01 10.52
C GLN A 163 9.03 -3.07 9.87
N ASN A 164 8.87 -2.56 8.65
CA ASN A 164 7.57 -2.52 7.97
C ASN A 164 7.06 -3.92 7.62
N PHE A 165 7.95 -4.88 7.37
CA PHE A 165 7.59 -6.28 7.17
C PHE A 165 6.79 -6.82 8.38
N PHE A 166 7.31 -6.69 9.60
CA PHE A 166 6.59 -7.15 10.79
C PHE A 166 5.43 -6.24 11.18
N LYS A 167 5.60 -4.92 11.08
CA LYS A 167 4.54 -3.97 11.42
C LYS A 167 3.29 -4.16 10.55
N SER A 168 3.44 -4.44 9.26
CA SER A 168 2.32 -4.77 8.37
C SER A 168 1.58 -6.02 8.84
N ARG A 169 2.31 -7.10 9.15
CA ARG A 169 1.72 -8.37 9.61
C ARG A 169 0.96 -8.22 10.93
N LYS A 170 1.58 -7.59 11.93
CA LYS A 170 0.93 -7.29 13.22
C LYS A 170 -0.32 -6.41 13.04
N THR A 171 -0.28 -5.48 12.10
CA THR A 171 -1.44 -4.64 11.79
C THR A 171 -2.57 -5.47 11.17
N ILE A 172 -2.26 -6.38 10.24
CA ILE A 172 -3.24 -7.27 9.62
C ILE A 172 -3.88 -8.19 10.66
N GLU A 173 -3.07 -8.87 11.48
CA GLU A 173 -3.53 -9.74 12.58
C GLU A 173 -4.52 -8.99 13.50
N TYR A 174 -4.15 -7.77 13.89
CA TYR A 174 -5.04 -6.89 14.66
C TYR A 174 -6.36 -6.58 13.92
N MET A 175 -6.32 -6.28 12.61
CA MET A 175 -7.53 -5.98 11.85
C MET A 175 -8.47 -7.19 11.74
N ILE A 176 -7.95 -8.37 11.39
CA ILE A 176 -8.78 -9.56 11.19
C ILE A 176 -9.35 -10.08 12.52
N GLU A 177 -8.63 -9.91 13.63
CA GLU A 177 -9.15 -10.21 14.97
C GLU A 177 -10.28 -9.23 15.36
N LYS A 178 -10.06 -7.93 15.13
CA LYS A 178 -10.99 -6.88 15.56
C LYS A 178 -12.27 -6.81 14.72
N TYR A 179 -12.14 -6.84 13.40
CA TYR A 179 -13.25 -6.60 12.48
C TYR A 179 -13.88 -7.89 11.94
N LYS A 180 -13.17 -9.03 11.99
CA LYS A 180 -13.67 -10.36 11.60
C LYS A 180 -14.37 -10.30 10.24
N ASP A 181 -15.63 -10.73 10.18
CA ASP A 181 -16.44 -10.82 8.97
C ASP A 181 -16.79 -9.47 8.33
N ASN A 182 -16.47 -8.34 8.98
CA ASN A 182 -16.65 -7.01 8.40
C ASN A 182 -15.54 -6.64 7.40
N ILE A 183 -14.44 -7.40 7.35
CA ILE A 183 -13.37 -7.21 6.38
C ILE A 183 -13.01 -8.54 5.72
N THR A 184 -12.56 -8.48 4.47
CA THR A 184 -11.97 -9.63 3.78
C THR A 184 -10.46 -9.46 3.73
N LEU A 185 -9.70 -10.49 4.11
CA LEU A 185 -8.26 -10.54 3.91
C LEU A 185 -7.94 -11.58 2.83
N ASN A 186 -7.18 -11.17 1.83
CA ASN A 186 -6.58 -12.09 0.86
C ASN A 186 -5.07 -12.01 0.94
N VAL A 187 -4.41 -13.16 0.78
CA VAL A 187 -2.96 -13.28 0.82
C VAL A 187 -2.43 -13.70 -0.54
N TYR A 188 -1.44 -12.95 -1.01
CA TYR A 188 -0.69 -13.20 -2.23
C TYR A 188 0.75 -13.49 -1.85
N GLN A 189 1.15 -14.76 -1.86
CA GLN A 189 2.53 -15.17 -1.61
C GLN A 189 3.31 -15.14 -2.92
N ARG A 190 4.19 -14.15 -3.05
CA ARG A 190 5.10 -14.01 -4.17
C ARG A 190 6.33 -14.87 -3.96
N ARG A 191 6.72 -15.64 -4.98
CA ARG A 191 7.94 -16.45 -5.00
C ARG A 191 8.65 -16.30 -6.35
N PRO A 192 9.99 -16.39 -6.42
CA PRO A 192 10.68 -16.49 -7.70
C PRO A 192 10.13 -17.67 -8.52
N SER A 193 9.96 -17.49 -9.82
CA SER A 193 9.57 -18.60 -10.70
C SER A 193 10.72 -19.60 -10.79
N PRO A 194 10.47 -20.91 -10.58
CA PRO A 194 11.48 -21.94 -10.77
C PRO A 194 12.04 -21.98 -12.20
N GLN A 195 11.23 -21.58 -13.19
CA GLN A 195 11.58 -21.60 -14.62
C GLN A 195 12.28 -20.33 -15.08
N ASN A 196 12.04 -19.19 -14.41
CA ASN A 196 12.68 -17.93 -14.73
C ASN A 196 12.87 -17.10 -13.46
N PRO A 197 14.10 -16.96 -12.93
CA PRO A 197 14.36 -16.23 -11.69
C PRO A 197 14.06 -14.71 -11.77
N HIS A 198 13.86 -14.17 -12.97
CA HIS A 198 13.40 -12.79 -13.19
C HIS A 198 11.87 -12.64 -13.21
N LYS A 199 11.13 -13.75 -13.21
CA LYS A 199 9.67 -13.78 -13.09
C LYS A 199 9.26 -14.28 -11.72
N PHE A 200 8.01 -14.03 -11.37
CA PHE A 200 7.43 -14.44 -10.09
C PHE A 200 6.22 -15.33 -10.32
N VAL A 201 6.05 -16.28 -9.42
CA VAL A 201 4.80 -17.01 -9.21
C VAL A 201 4.12 -16.40 -7.99
N VAL A 202 2.80 -16.29 -8.04
CA VAL A 202 1.99 -15.78 -6.94
C VAL A 202 1.00 -16.86 -6.54
N ASP A 203 1.13 -17.37 -5.32
CA ASP A 203 0.09 -18.21 -4.72
C ASP A 203 -0.95 -17.31 -4.08
N TYR A 204 -2.21 -17.61 -4.36
CA TYR A 204 -3.33 -16.84 -3.86
C TYR A 204 -4.14 -17.64 -2.83
N LYS A 205 -4.34 -17.06 -1.65
CA LYS A 205 -5.24 -17.59 -0.64
C LYS A 205 -6.32 -16.55 -0.29
N PRO A 206 -7.58 -16.76 -0.71
CA PRO A 206 -8.68 -15.86 -0.37
C PRO A 206 -9.18 -16.06 1.06
N ASP A 207 -9.95 -15.09 1.55
CA ASP A 207 -10.78 -15.20 2.75
C ASP A 207 -10.04 -15.73 4.00
N VAL A 208 -8.82 -15.23 4.20
CA VAL A 208 -7.96 -15.62 5.31
C VAL A 208 -8.50 -15.04 6.62
N THR A 209 -8.66 -15.91 7.62
CA THR A 209 -9.10 -15.55 8.97
C THR A 209 -7.92 -15.62 9.94
N LEU A 210 -8.13 -15.21 11.19
CA LEU A 210 -7.09 -15.35 12.22
C LEU A 210 -6.66 -16.82 12.39
N ALA A 211 -7.57 -17.77 12.22
CA ALA A 211 -7.29 -19.20 12.34
C ALA A 211 -6.47 -19.74 11.15
N SER A 212 -6.74 -19.27 9.93
CA SER A 212 -6.04 -19.75 8.72
C SER A 212 -4.82 -18.90 8.33
N TRP A 213 -4.55 -17.81 9.08
CA TRP A 213 -3.41 -16.90 8.87
C TRP A 213 -2.05 -17.59 8.95
N PRO A 214 -1.73 -18.44 9.95
CA PRO A 214 -0.43 -19.12 10.01
C PRO A 214 -0.14 -19.97 8.78
N ASP A 215 -1.17 -20.58 8.19
CA ASP A 215 -1.05 -21.44 7.00
C ASP A 215 -1.29 -20.66 5.69
N SER A 216 -1.40 -19.33 5.76
CA SER A 216 -1.76 -18.51 4.59
C SER A 216 -0.60 -18.19 3.67
N HIS A 217 0.62 -18.22 4.21
CA HIS A 217 1.86 -18.01 3.49
C HIS A 217 3.00 -18.62 4.29
N ASP A 218 4.03 -19.12 3.60
CA ASP A 218 5.23 -19.65 4.24
C ASP A 218 6.15 -18.52 4.71
N CYS A 219 6.12 -18.22 6.01
CA CYS A 219 6.98 -17.22 6.63
C CYS A 219 7.75 -17.79 7.84
N PRO A 220 9.08 -17.99 7.72
CA PRO A 220 9.90 -18.53 8.80
C PRO A 220 10.22 -17.50 9.89
N TYR A 221 9.97 -16.20 9.64
CA TYR A 221 10.38 -15.11 10.53
C TYR A 221 9.30 -14.77 11.56
N ARG A 222 9.69 -14.74 12.84
CA ARG A 222 8.86 -14.41 14.00
C ARG A 222 9.08 -12.97 14.46
N ASP A 223 10.30 -12.47 14.40
CA ASP A 223 10.60 -11.06 14.72
C ASP A 223 11.81 -10.49 13.96
N VAL A 224 12.07 -9.20 14.19
CA VAL A 224 13.10 -8.43 13.46
C VAL A 224 14.50 -9.04 13.60
N SER A 225 14.81 -9.72 14.71
CA SER A 225 16.11 -10.34 14.94
C SER A 225 16.38 -11.52 14.00
N ASP A 226 15.34 -12.21 13.54
CA ASP A 226 15.47 -13.27 12.53
C ASP A 226 15.99 -12.72 11.18
N LEU A 227 15.85 -11.42 10.94
CA LEU A 227 16.34 -10.72 9.75
C LEU A 227 17.76 -10.15 9.92
N SER A 228 18.47 -10.50 11.00
CA SER A 228 19.83 -10.01 11.27
C SER A 228 20.84 -10.36 10.18
N HIS A 229 20.65 -11.50 9.49
CA HIS A 229 21.47 -11.95 8.37
C HIS A 229 21.38 -11.07 7.12
N ILE A 230 20.30 -10.28 6.96
CA ILE A 230 20.16 -9.36 5.82
C ILE A 230 20.99 -8.11 6.12
N THR A 231 22.02 -7.86 5.32
CA THR A 231 22.93 -6.72 5.45
C THR A 231 22.79 -5.76 4.26
N LEU A 232 23.36 -4.55 4.40
CA LEU A 232 23.33 -3.49 3.38
C LEU A 232 23.94 -3.97 2.05
#